data_AF-A0A1V3P1W7-F1
#
_entry.id   AF-A0A1V3P1W7-F1
#
_cell.length_a   1.000
_cell.length_b   1.000
_cell.length_c   1.000
_cell.angle_alpha   90.00
_cell.angle_beta   90.00
_cell.angle_gamma   90.00
#
_symmetry.space_group_name_H-M   'P 1'
#
loop_
_entity.id
_entity.type
_entity.pdbx_description
1 polymer ?
#
loop_
_entity_poly.entity_id
_entity_poly.type
_entity_poly.pdbx_seq_one_letter_code
_entity_poly.pdbx_strand_id
1 'polypeptide(L)' 'MDQIDQLNSLLRTITANGDMVTICSADALHPQSVSTLGEAIFNTALAVRDVFDQVEEQRL' A
#
# COMPACT_ATOMS: atom_id res chain seq x y z
N MET A 1 -3.45 15.82 8.92
CA MET A 1 -2.20 15.24 8.38
C MET A 1 -1.95 15.95 7.06
N ASP A 2 -0.70 16.30 6.75
CA ASP A 2 -0.35 16.85 5.43
C ASP A 2 -0.52 15.77 4.35
N GLN A 3 -0.87 16.14 3.11
CA GLN A 3 -1.02 15.20 1.99
C GLN A 3 0.30 14.45 1.72
N ILE A 4 1.44 15.12 1.95
CA ILE A 4 2.77 14.50 1.85
C ILE A 4 2.95 13.44 2.95
N ASP A 5 2.51 13.70 4.18
CA ASP A 5 2.57 12.72 5.27
C ASP A 5 1.69 11.49 4.97
N GLN A 6 0.49 11.73 4.44
CA GLN A 6 -0.42 10.66 4.04
C GLN A 6 0.18 9.81 2.93
N LEU A 7 0.72 10.43 1.87
CA LEU A 7 1.39 9.72 0.78
C LEU A 7 2.58 8.89 1.30
N ASN A 8 3.43 9.48 2.14
CA ASN A 8 4.56 8.79 2.74
C ASN A 8 4.13 7.58 3.58
N SER A 9 3.05 7.70 4.36
CA SER A 9 2.50 6.58 5.13
C SER A 9 2.02 5.45 4.22
N LEU A 10 1.28 5.78 3.16
CA LEU A 10 0.77 4.79 2.21
C LEU A 10 1.89 4.04 1.49
N LEU A 11 2.93 4.77 1.05
CA LEU A 11 4.10 4.15 0.42
C LEU A 11 4.83 3.20 1.38
N ARG A 12 4.99 3.59 2.66
CA ARG A 12 5.57 2.69 3.67
C ARG A 12 4.74 1.44 3.90
N THR A 13 3.41 1.54 3.89
CA THR A 13 2.52 0.39 4.01
C THR A 13 2.66 -0.56 2.82
N ILE A 14 2.78 -0.04 1.59
CA ILE A 14 3.04 -0.86 0.40
C ILE A 14 4.39 -1.59 0.54
N THR A 15 5.45 -0.88 0.92
CA THR A 15 6.77 -1.48 1.13
C THR A 15 6.72 -2.60 2.17
N ALA A 16 6.12 -2.35 3.34
CA ALA A 16 6.03 -3.35 4.40
C ALA A 16 5.28 -4.62 3.96
N ASN A 17 4.18 -4.46 3.22
CA ASN A 17 3.45 -5.62 2.69
C ASN A 17 4.24 -6.34 1.58
N GLY A 18 4.97 -5.61 0.72
CA GLY A 18 5.84 -6.19 -0.29
C GLY A 18 7.04 -6.95 0.29
N ASP A 19 7.62 -6.43 1.37
CA ASP A 19 8.69 -7.10 2.12
C ASP A 19 8.19 -8.45 2.68
N MET A 20 6.98 -8.50 3.22
CA MET A 20 6.37 -9.76 3.68
C MET A 20 6.18 -10.77 2.54
N VAL A 21 5.84 -10.33 1.33
CA VAL A 21 5.71 -11.22 0.15
C VAL A 21 7.07 -11.75 -0.31
N THR A 22 8.12 -10.94 -0.21
CA THR A 22 9.45 -11.28 -0.77
C THR A 22 10.36 -12.02 0.21
N ILE A 23 10.22 -11.76 1.53
CA ILE A 23 11.11 -12.29 2.57
C ILE A 23 10.56 -13.58 3.19
N CYS A 24 9.23 -13.72 3.33
CA CYS A 24 8.67 -14.90 3.97
C CYS A 24 8.79 -16.12 3.06
N SER A 25 9.37 -17.20 3.58
CA SER A 25 9.35 -18.50 2.92
C SER A 25 7.91 -19.01 2.79
N ALA A 26 7.61 -19.73 1.71
CA ALA A 26 6.29 -20.30 1.48
C ALA A 26 5.82 -21.20 2.65
N ASP A 27 6.76 -21.86 3.33
CA ASP A 27 6.50 -22.73 4.49
C ASP A 27 6.10 -21.93 5.75
N ALA A 28 6.40 -20.64 5.80
CA ALA A 28 6.07 -19.74 6.93
C ALA A 28 4.79 -18.91 6.68
N LEU A 29 4.22 -18.96 5.47
CA LEU A 29 3.01 -18.22 5.10
C LEU A 29 1.79 -19.14 5.18
N HIS A 30 0.73 -18.66 5.84
CA HIS A 30 -0.57 -19.30 5.74
C HIS A 30 -1.03 -19.28 4.27
N PRO A 31 -1.75 -20.30 3.76
CA PRO A 31 -2.15 -20.37 2.34
C PRO A 31 -2.89 -19.14 1.82
N GLN A 32 -3.56 -18.40 2.70
CA GLN A 32 -4.30 -17.17 2.36
C GLN A 32 -3.45 -15.90 2.45
N SER A 33 -2.26 -15.95 3.06
CA SER A 33 -1.45 -14.76 3.32
C SER A 33 -1.04 -14.03 2.05
N VAL A 34 -0.72 -14.75 0.96
CA VAL A 34 -0.35 -14.12 -0.32
C VAL A 34 -1.52 -13.32 -0.89
N SER A 35 -2.73 -13.88 -0.89
CA SER A 35 -3.93 -13.17 -1.35
C SER A 35 -4.25 -11.97 -0.47
N THR A 36 -4.17 -12.11 0.86
CA THR A 36 -4.40 -11.00 1.80
C THR A 36 -3.38 -9.87 1.63
N LEU A 37 -2.09 -10.20 1.48
CA LEU A 37 -1.05 -9.19 1.25
C LEU A 37 -1.24 -8.49 -0.10
N GLY A 38 -1.59 -9.24 -1.15
CA GLY A 38 -1.90 -8.68 -2.47
C GLY A 38 -3.09 -7.71 -2.43
N GLU A 39 -4.17 -8.07 -1.75
CA GLU A 39 -5.33 -7.20 -1.56
C GLU A 39 -4.97 -5.94 -0.76
N ALA A 40 -4.18 -6.08 0.32
CA ALA A 40 -3.72 -4.95 1.11
C ALA A 40 -2.85 -3.98 0.29
N ILE A 41 -1.93 -4.48 -0.54
CA ILE A 41 -1.13 -3.67 -1.46
C ILE A 41 -2.02 -2.94 -2.46
N PHE A 42 -2.97 -3.65 -3.10
CA PHE A 42 -3.87 -3.07 -4.09
C PHE A 42 -4.73 -1.95 -3.49
N ASN A 43 -5.36 -2.19 -2.34
CA ASN A 43 -6.18 -1.19 -1.66
C ASN A 43 -5.36 0.04 -1.24
N THR A 44 -4.12 -0.16 -0.79
CA THR A 44 -3.23 0.96 -0.45
C THR A 44 -2.84 1.77 -1.69
N ALA A 45 -2.62 1.11 -2.84
CA ALA A 45 -2.33 1.79 -4.09
C ALA A 45 -3.53 2.63 -4.61
N LEU A 46 -4.77 2.16 -4.39
CA LEU A 46 -5.97 2.96 -4.68
C LEU A 46 -5.99 4.23 -3.82
N ALA A 47 -5.70 4.12 -2.52
CA ALA A 47 -5.63 5.29 -1.65
C ALA A 47 -4.51 6.27 -2.06
N VAL A 48 -3.39 5.77 -2.61
CA VAL A 48 -2.34 6.65 -3.19
C VAL A 48 -2.87 7.43 -4.38
N ARG A 49 -3.63 6.76 -5.28
CA ARG A 49 -4.26 7.44 -6.42
C ARG A 49 -5.21 8.52 -5.93
N ASP A 50 -6.04 8.24 -4.93
CA ASP A 50 -7.00 9.22 -4.40
C ASP A 50 -6.30 10.46 -3.82
N VAL A 51 -5.11 10.31 -3.21
CA VAL A 51 -4.29 11.46 -2.78
C VAL A 51 -3.82 12.29 -3.98
N PHE A 52 -3.41 11.66 -5.08
CA PHE A 52 -3.03 12.40 -6.30
C PHE A 52 -4.22 13.13 -6.93
N ASP A 53 -5.38 12.49 -6.99
CA ASP A 53 -6.60 13.09 -7.53
C ASP A 53 -7.00 14.33 -6.71
N GLN A 54 -6.91 14.27 -5.37
CA GLN A 54 -7.15 15.42 -4.49
C GLN A 54 -6.16 16.57 -4.69
N VAL A 55 -4.88 16.26 -4.92
CA VAL A 55 -3.86 17.28 -5.21
C VAL A 55 -4.17 17.97 -6.54
N GLU A 56 -4.61 17.22 -7.56
CA GLU A 56 -4.99 17.79 -8.84
C GLU A 56 -6.24 18.67 -8.74
N GLU A 57 -7.28 18.21 -8.03
CA GLU A 57 -8.50 19.00 -7.78
C GLU A 57 -8.23 20.33 -7.05
N GLN A 58 -7.27 20.36 -6.13
CA GLN A 58 -6.88 21.59 -5.41
C GLN A 58 -6.08 22.58 -6.26
N ARG A 59 -5.51 22.13 -7.39
CA ARG A 59 -4.77 22.99 -8.31
C ARG A 59 -5.66 23.69 -9.34
N LEU A 60 -6.90 23.22 -9.51
CA LEU A 60 -7.94 23.78 -10.39
C LEU A 60 -8.66 24.96 -9.72
#